data_AF-A0A522EMU6-F1
#
_entry.id   AF-A0A522EMU6-F1
#
_cell.length_a   1.000
_cell.length_b   1.000
_cell.length_c   1.000
_cell.angle_alpha   90.00
_cell.angle_beta   90.00
_cell.angle_gamma   90.00
#
_symmetry.space_group_name_H-M   'P 1'
#
loop_
_entity.id
_entity.type
_entity.pdbx_description
1 polymer ?
#
loop_
_entity_poly.entity_id
_entity_poly.type
_entity_poly.pdbx_seq_one_letter_code
_entity_poly.pdbx_strand_id
1 'polypeptide(L)' 'MSTKPSHIVPKYPPLIIAITGTPASGKTYLAKKLSLLMKGTYVNLNSLAVKGGLKAGYDKNRQAVIIDEKGLYEAL' A
#
# COMPACT_ATOMS: atom_id res chain seq x y z
N MET A 1 -40.50 6.00 -18.24
CA MET A 1 -39.83 5.11 -17.26
C MET A 1 -38.47 4.70 -17.83
N SER A 2 -37.46 4.52 -16.97
CA SER A 2 -36.04 4.22 -17.27
C SER A 2 -35.10 5.43 -17.35
N THR A 3 -34.86 6.06 -16.19
CA THR A 3 -33.67 6.87 -15.94
C THR A 3 -32.44 5.97 -15.98
N LYS A 4 -31.60 6.11 -17.00
CA LYS A 4 -30.30 5.41 -17.08
C LYS A 4 -29.46 5.79 -15.85
N PRO A 5 -28.72 4.85 -15.24
CA PRO A 5 -27.84 5.17 -14.12
C PRO A 5 -26.72 6.08 -14.64
N SER A 6 -26.63 7.28 -14.09
CA SER A 6 -25.53 8.21 -14.34
C SER A 6 -24.24 7.59 -13.80
N HIS A 7 -23.39 7.10 -14.69
CA HIS A 7 -22.04 6.65 -14.32
C HIS A 7 -21.27 7.83 -13.72
N ILE A 8 -20.99 7.76 -12.41
CA ILE A 8 -20.10 8.70 -11.73
C ILE A 8 -18.69 8.32 -12.15
N VAL A 9 -18.16 9.00 -13.16
CA VAL A 9 -16.74 8.90 -13.52
C VAL A 9 -15.98 9.85 -12.61
N PRO A 10 -14.98 9.39 -11.82
CA PRO A 10 -14.24 10.27 -10.92
C PRO A 10 -13.53 11.37 -11.72
N LYS A 11 -13.74 12.62 -11.32
CA LYS A 11 -13.20 13.83 -11.97
C LYS A 11 -11.67 13.92 -11.88
N TYR A 12 -11.04 13.19 -10.97
CA TYR A 12 -9.61 13.23 -10.69
C TYR A 12 -9.03 11.81 -10.56
N PRO A 13 -7.74 11.63 -10.87
CA PRO A 13 -7.06 10.38 -10.58
C PRO A 13 -7.11 10.07 -9.08
N PRO A 14 -7.00 8.78 -8.69
CA PRO A 14 -6.94 8.40 -7.29
C PRO A 14 -5.76 9.09 -6.59
N LEU A 15 -6.03 9.65 -5.42
CA LEU A 15 -4.99 10.22 -4.57
C LEU A 15 -4.19 9.10 -3.90
N ILE A 16 -2.87 9.09 -4.09
CA ILE A 16 -1.94 8.15 -3.46
C ILE A 16 -1.17 8.89 -2.35
N ILE A 17 -1.18 8.33 -1.15
CA ILE A 17 -0.47 8.89 0.01
C ILE A 17 0.57 7.87 0.50
N ALA A 18 1.85 8.20 0.39
CA ALA A 18 2.93 7.40 0.94
C ALA A 18 3.29 7.87 2.36
N ILE A 19 3.23 6.96 3.33
CA ILE A 19 3.58 7.25 4.74
C ILE A 19 4.90 6.55 5.06
N THR A 20 5.98 7.33 5.18
CA THR A 20 7.35 6.86 5.44
C THR A 20 7.92 7.41 6.75
N GLY A 21 9.09 6.91 7.16
CA GLY A 21 9.79 7.28 8.40
C GLY A 21 10.36 6.09 9.16
N THR A 22 11.15 6.36 10.20
CA THR A 22 11.88 5.35 10.99
C THR A 22 10.96 4.28 11.60
N PRO A 23 11.38 3.01 11.70
CA PRO A 23 10.59 1.96 12.34
C PRO A 23 10.05 2.38 13.72
N ALA A 24 8.86 1.87 14.10
CA ALA A 24 8.15 2.21 15.34
C ALA A 24 7.64 3.66 15.51
N SER A 25 7.79 4.56 14.53
CA SER A 25 7.27 5.94 14.61
C SER A 25 5.74 6.12 14.51
N GLY A 26 4.95 5.04 14.56
CA GLY A 26 3.47 5.12 14.50
C GLY A 26 2.85 5.20 13.10
N LYS A 27 3.63 5.09 12.02
CA LYS A 27 3.15 5.13 10.61
C LYS A 27 1.98 4.19 10.32
N THR A 28 2.08 2.93 10.74
CA THR A 28 1.04 1.92 10.52
C THR A 28 -0.28 2.33 11.18
N TYR A 29 -0.21 2.92 12.37
CA TYR A 29 -1.38 3.40 13.09
C TYR A 29 -2.02 4.59 12.36
N LEU A 30 -1.19 5.58 11.98
CA LEU A 30 -1.65 6.74 11.21
C LEU A 30 -2.30 6.32 9.89
N ALA A 31 -1.64 5.47 9.11
CA ALA A 31 -2.13 5.01 7.81
C ALA A 31 -3.48 4.30 7.90
N LYS A 32 -3.65 3.40 8.88
CA LYS A 32 -4.92 2.72 9.12
C LYS A 32 -6.03 3.71 9.48
N LYS A 33 -5.79 4.61 10.44
CA LYS A 33 -6.78 5.63 10.81
C LYS A 33 -7.14 6.55 9.65
N LEU A 34 -6.14 7.02 8.91
CA LEU A 34 -6.33 7.90 7.76
C LEU A 34 -7.17 7.22 6.68
N SER A 35 -6.90 5.94 6.38
CA SER A 35 -7.67 5.18 5.39
C SER A 35 -9.17 5.09 5.76
N LEU A 36 -9.48 4.89 7.05
CA LEU A 36 -10.86 4.85 7.53
C LEU A 36 -11.56 6.21 7.39
N LEU A 37 -10.87 7.30 7.77
CA LEU A 37 -11.42 8.66 7.69
C LEU A 37 -11.66 9.10 6.23
N MET A 38 -10.76 8.72 5.32
CA MET A 38 -10.86 9.08 3.90
C MET A 38 -11.67 8.10 3.06
N LYS A 39 -12.16 7.01 3.66
CA LYS A 39 -12.74 5.85 2.93
C LYS A 39 -11.80 5.34 1.83
N GLY A 40 -10.50 5.39 2.09
CA GLY A 40 -9.44 4.97 1.18
C GLY A 40 -8.95 3.55 1.45
N THR A 41 -8.19 3.01 0.51
CA THR A 41 -7.56 1.69 0.64
C THR A 41 -6.24 1.80 1.40
N TYR A 42 -6.09 1.02 2.48
CA TYR A 42 -4.82 0.87 3.17
C TYR A 42 -3.96 -0.23 2.53
N VAL A 43 -2.76 0.14 2.09
CA VAL A 43 -1.77 -0.80 1.54
C VAL A 43 -0.57 -0.89 2.47
N ASN A 44 -0.19 -2.12 2.84
CA ASN A 44 1.02 -2.41 3.62
C ASN A 44 2.04 -3.13 2.73
N LEU A 45 3.12 -2.44 2.38
CA LEU A 45 4.16 -2.96 1.47
C LEU A 45 4.82 -4.24 2.00
N ASN A 46 5.08 -4.34 3.31
CA ASN A 46 5.64 -5.57 3.90
C ASN A 46 4.69 -6.76 3.72
N SER A 47 3.39 -6.55 3.94
CA SER A 47 2.39 -7.61 3.76
C SER A 47 2.26 -8.02 2.30
N LEU A 48 2.34 -7.04 1.38
CA LEU A 48 2.32 -7.29 -0.07
C LEU A 48 3.55 -8.11 -0.49
N ALA A 49 4.74 -7.70 -0.05
CA ALA A 49 5.99 -8.40 -0.35
C ALA A 49 5.99 -9.85 0.19
N VAL A 50 5.55 -10.06 1.43
CA VAL A 50 5.51 -11.40 2.03
C VAL A 50 4.48 -12.30 1.34
N LYS A 51 3.27 -11.80 1.07
CA LYS A 51 2.21 -12.57 0.40
C LYS A 51 2.53 -12.87 -1.06
N GLY A 52 3.16 -11.93 -1.76
CA GLY A 52 3.58 -12.08 -3.15
C GLY A 52 4.87 -12.88 -3.33
N GLY A 53 5.51 -13.34 -2.25
CA GLY A 53 6.78 -14.06 -2.34
C GLY A 53 7.94 -13.20 -2.87
N LEU A 54 7.84 -11.87 -2.78
CA LEU A 54 8.75 -10.89 -3.38
C LEU A 54 10.03 -10.73 -2.54
N LYS A 55 10.87 -11.76 -2.56
CA LYS A 55 12.12 -11.83 -1.81
C LYS A 55 13.30 -11.87 -2.79
N ALA A 56 14.17 -10.88 -2.73
CA ALA A 56 15.43 -10.86 -3.48
C ALA A 56 16.55 -11.64 -2.76
N GLY A 57 16.45 -11.79 -1.44
CA GLY A 57 17.45 -12.50 -0.64
C GLY A 57 17.25 -12.36 0.87
N TYR A 58 18.30 -12.63 1.64
CA TYR A 58 18.31 -12.50 3.10
C TYR A 58 19.61 -11.84 3.58
N ASP A 59 19.48 -10.76 4.34
CA ASP A 59 20.58 -10.07 5.00
C ASP A 59 20.85 -10.76 6.35
N LYS A 60 22.00 -11.46 6.43
CA LYS A 60 22.42 -12.19 7.64
C LYS A 60 22.76 -11.27 8.82
N ASN A 61 23.27 -10.06 8.56
CA ASN A 61 23.69 -9.13 9.61
C ASN A 61 22.47 -8.51 10.30
N ARG A 62 21.44 -8.19 9.51
CA ARG A 62 20.18 -7.62 10.02
C ARG A 62 19.13 -8.66 10.35
N GLN A 63 19.43 -9.94 10.09
CA GLN A 63 18.49 -11.05 10.20
C GLN A 63 17.14 -10.76 9.51
N ALA A 64 17.20 -10.14 8.33
CA ALA A 64 16.04 -9.59 7.65
C ALA A 64 15.97 -10.03 6.18
N VAL A 65 14.75 -10.17 5.68
CA VAL A 65 14.51 -10.46 4.25
C VAL A 65 14.78 -9.20 3.42
N ILE A 66 15.53 -9.37 2.33
CA ILE A 66 15.72 -8.34 1.32
C ILE A 66 14.55 -8.45 0.34
N ILE A 67 13.78 -7.37 0.21
CA ILE A 67 12.59 -7.32 -0.65
C ILE A 67 13.02 -7.10 -2.11
N ASP A 68 12.35 -7.78 -3.05
CA ASP A 68 12.46 -7.46 -4.47
C ASP A 68 11.66 -6.18 -4.79
N GLU A 69 12.37 -5.06 -4.95
CA GLU A 69 11.78 -3.75 -5.21
C GLU A 69 11.08 -3.68 -6.57
N LYS A 70 11.62 -4.36 -7.60
CA LYS A 70 11.02 -4.35 -8.95
C LYS A 70 9.72 -5.13 -8.96
N GLY A 71 9.73 -6.34 -8.43
CA GLY A 71 8.51 -7.14 -8.29
C GLY A 71 7.47 -6.47 -7.39
N LEU A 72 7.91 -5.71 -6.36
CA LEU A 72 6.99 -4.94 -5.52
C LEU A 72 6.35 -3.77 -6.26
N TYR A 73 7.10 -3.09 -7.14
CA TYR A 73 6.55 -2.04 -7.99
C TYR A 73 5.50 -2.57 -8.96
N GLU A 74 5.73 -3.75 -9.56
CA GLU A 74 4.77 -4.39 -10.47
C GLU A 74 3.53 -4.95 -9.76
N ALA A 75 3.62 -5.22 -8.46
CA ALA A 75 2.52 -5.75 -7.64
C ALA A 75 1.60 -4.67 -7.04
N LEU A 76 1.94 -3.39 -7.19
CA LEU A 76 1.18 -2.23 -6.69
C LEU A 76 0.16 -1.75 -7.73
#